data_AF-A0AAV2F446-F1
#
_entry.id   AF-A0AAV2F446-F1
#
_cell.length_a   1.000
_cell.length_b   1.000
_cell.length_c   1.000
_cell.angle_alpha   90.00
_cell.angle_beta   90.00
_cell.angle_gamma   90.00
#
_symmetry.space_group_name_H-M   'P 1'
#
loop_
_entity.id
_entity.type
_entity.pdbx_description
1 polymer ?
#
loop_
_entity_poly.entity_id
_entity_poly.type
_entity_poly.pdbx_seq_one_letter_code
_entity_poly.pdbx_strand_id
1 'polypeptide(L)'
;MAAAYEISAFPDDINNSDTMADSSKTDLYVEISSNGEVVGITPGDILTRVELDLAYASEKSLNLSLFTMQVANREGDFEALVSASDVDLFSDTAGKGLEFDLLSGILEFLVSELDQFLGNLQADIDEVSGILYSYKDAGGISFVLEEKLQDCNASLQQLQDQVSDIYAQSSEFRRTLSSVHGEPSGGNGGMYSLENDQPANKNSMIDMKTAEH
;
A
#
# COMPACT_ATOMS: atom_id res chain seq x y z
N MET A 1 85.50 -23.35 -40.36
CA MET A 1 86.56 -22.38 -40.00
C MET A 1 85.93 -21.39 -39.04
N ALA A 2 86.60 -21.15 -37.90
CA ALA A 2 86.22 -20.32 -36.75
C ALA A 2 85.82 -18.86 -37.14
N ALA A 3 85.20 -17.99 -36.34
CA ALA A 3 85.21 -17.78 -34.88
C ALA A 3 83.95 -16.95 -34.46
N ALA A 4 83.33 -17.19 -33.29
CA ALA A 4 83.46 -16.44 -32.01
C ALA A 4 83.18 -14.93 -32.12
N TYR A 5 82.02 -14.44 -31.65
CA TYR A 5 81.68 -13.94 -30.30
C TYR A 5 81.96 -12.43 -30.14
N GLU A 6 80.90 -11.63 -29.98
CA GLU A 6 80.87 -10.52 -29.02
C GLU A 6 79.41 -10.18 -28.68
N ILE A 7 79.08 -10.32 -27.39
CA ILE A 7 77.83 -9.90 -26.77
C ILE A 7 78.09 -8.48 -26.24
N SER A 8 77.28 -7.52 -26.65
CA SER A 8 77.13 -6.23 -26.00
C SER A 8 75.66 -6.08 -25.58
N ALA A 9 75.47 -5.73 -24.31
CA ALA A 9 74.22 -5.74 -23.57
C ALA A 9 73.22 -4.65 -23.96
N PHE A 10 71.96 -4.95 -23.64
CA PHE A 10 70.70 -4.19 -23.69
C PHE A 10 70.74 -2.77 -23.09
N PRO A 11 69.80 -1.90 -23.46
CA PRO A 11 68.53 -1.84 -22.71
C PRO A 11 67.28 -2.03 -23.56
N ASP A 12 66.34 -2.78 -22.96
CA ASP A 12 65.04 -3.19 -23.44
C ASP A 12 64.09 -2.03 -23.79
N ASP A 13 63.43 -2.25 -24.93
CA ASP A 13 62.05 -1.94 -25.31
C ASP A 13 61.25 -0.91 -24.49
N ILE A 14 61.01 0.20 -25.18
CA ILE A 14 59.73 0.90 -25.13
C ILE A 14 58.65 -0.08 -25.64
N ASN A 15 57.82 -0.61 -24.75
CA ASN A 15 56.45 -0.90 -25.13
C ASN A 15 55.48 -0.44 -24.04
N ASN A 16 54.82 0.65 -24.39
CA ASN A 16 53.60 1.12 -23.76
C ASN A 16 52.49 0.14 -24.09
N SER A 17 52.03 -0.63 -23.10
CA SER A 17 50.68 -1.19 -23.15
C SER A 17 50.13 -1.27 -21.74
N ASP A 18 49.20 -0.37 -21.46
CA ASP A 18 48.14 -0.53 -20.48
C ASP A 18 47.73 -2.00 -20.35
N THR A 19 47.70 -2.52 -19.13
CA THR A 19 46.86 -3.67 -18.83
C THR A 19 46.14 -3.42 -17.53
N MET A 20 44.88 -3.04 -17.74
CA MET A 20 43.80 -2.86 -16.79
C MET A 20 43.55 -4.09 -15.92
N ALA A 21 42.83 -3.81 -14.84
CA ALA A 21 41.95 -4.70 -14.09
C ALA A 21 42.60 -5.69 -13.13
N ASP A 22 42.71 -5.24 -11.87
CA ASP A 22 42.11 -6.03 -10.80
C ASP A 22 41.44 -5.10 -9.78
N SER A 23 40.13 -4.89 -9.96
CA SER A 23 39.27 -4.35 -8.91
C SER A 23 37.87 -4.91 -9.12
N SER A 24 37.76 -6.25 -9.13
CA SER A 24 36.49 -6.94 -9.03
C SER A 24 36.15 -7.17 -7.55
N LYS A 25 35.81 -6.09 -6.86
CA LYS A 25 35.18 -6.17 -5.54
C LYS A 25 33.80 -5.55 -5.61
N THR A 26 32.93 -6.20 -6.37
CA THR A 26 31.49 -6.07 -6.20
C THR A 26 31.15 -6.79 -4.90
N ASP A 27 30.97 -6.04 -3.82
CA ASP A 27 30.46 -6.62 -2.57
C ASP A 27 29.04 -7.12 -2.87
N LEU A 28 28.96 -8.44 -2.91
CA LEU A 28 27.83 -9.26 -3.29
C LEU A 28 26.94 -9.41 -2.06
N TYR A 29 25.64 -9.13 -2.14
CA TYR A 29 24.73 -9.52 -1.05
C TYR A 29 24.54 -11.04 -1.13
N VAL A 30 25.01 -11.76 -0.10
CA VAL A 30 25.02 -13.22 -0.08
C VAL A 30 23.76 -13.73 0.62
N GLU A 31 22.80 -14.22 -0.14
CA GLU A 31 21.78 -15.13 0.39
C GLU A 31 22.29 -16.57 0.22
N ILE A 32 22.41 -17.30 1.33
CA ILE A 32 22.98 -18.65 1.33
C ILE A 32 21.92 -19.62 0.82
N SER A 33 22.04 -20.05 -0.44
CA SER A 33 21.20 -21.11 -0.99
C SER A 33 21.55 -22.47 -0.35
N SER A 34 20.53 -23.31 -0.09
CA SER A 34 20.67 -24.58 0.66
C SER A 34 21.59 -25.63 0.02
N ASN A 35 22.04 -25.39 -1.21
CA ASN A 35 22.96 -26.20 -2.01
C ASN A 35 24.41 -25.67 -2.01
N GLY A 36 24.73 -24.62 -1.25
CA GLY A 36 26.11 -24.13 -1.06
C GLY A 36 26.66 -23.30 -2.22
N GLU A 37 25.84 -22.96 -3.21
CA GLU A 37 26.18 -22.01 -4.27
C GLU A 37 25.80 -20.60 -3.80
N VAL A 38 26.81 -19.73 -3.66
CA VAL A 38 26.62 -18.31 -3.33
C VAL A 38 26.11 -17.62 -4.59
N VAL A 39 24.79 -17.61 -4.79
CA VAL A 39 24.17 -16.73 -5.78
C VAL A 39 24.12 -15.35 -5.15
N GLY A 40 24.96 -14.46 -5.68
CA GLY A 40 24.94 -13.08 -5.29
C GLY A 40 23.73 -12.35 -5.78
N ILE A 41 23.00 -11.70 -4.90
CA ILE A 41 21.97 -10.75 -5.30
C ILE A 41 22.67 -9.46 -5.72
N THR A 42 22.51 -9.06 -6.98
CA THR A 42 23.03 -7.79 -7.49
C THR A 42 21.99 -6.68 -7.33
N PRO A 43 22.39 -5.40 -7.30
CA PRO A 43 21.43 -4.28 -7.31
C PRO A 43 20.45 -4.34 -8.50
N GLY A 44 20.89 -4.89 -9.63
CA GLY A 44 20.02 -5.11 -10.79
C GLY A 44 18.96 -6.18 -10.56
N ASP A 45 19.25 -7.23 -9.80
CA ASP A 45 18.28 -8.28 -9.47
C ASP A 45 17.19 -7.73 -8.53
N ILE A 46 17.58 -6.96 -7.52
CA ILE A 46 16.64 -6.32 -6.60
C ILE A 46 15.75 -5.33 -7.37
N LEU A 47 16.34 -4.52 -8.25
CA LEU A 47 15.59 -3.56 -9.06
C LEU A 47 14.62 -4.25 -10.04
N THR A 48 15.01 -5.40 -10.60
CA THR A 48 14.10 -6.21 -11.44
C THR A 48 12.92 -6.73 -10.62
N ARG A 49 13.14 -7.14 -9.37
CA ARG A 49 12.05 -7.53 -8.46
C ARG A 49 11.12 -6.36 -8.15
N VAL A 50 11.69 -5.18 -7.85
CA VAL A 50 10.92 -3.95 -7.62
C VAL A 50 10.06 -3.60 -8.84
N GLU A 51 10.59 -3.69 -10.06
CA GLU A 51 9.84 -3.44 -11.31
C GLU A 51 8.64 -4.40 -11.45
N LEU A 52 8.83 -5.69 -11.13
CA LEU A 52 7.76 -6.68 -11.16
C LEU A 52 6.70 -6.41 -10.08
N ASP A 53 7.12 -6.08 -8.87
CA ASP A 53 6.24 -5.75 -7.75
C ASP A 53 5.45 -4.45 -8.01
N LEU A 54 6.06 -3.46 -8.67
CA LEU A 54 5.39 -2.25 -9.16
C LEU A 54 4.34 -2.56 -10.24
N ALA A 55 4.67 -3.42 -11.19
CA ALA A 55 3.72 -3.83 -12.23
C ALA A 55 2.52 -4.57 -11.62
N TYR A 56 2.77 -5.48 -10.68
CA TYR A 56 1.73 -6.17 -9.91
C TYR A 56 0.84 -5.18 -9.14
N ALA A 57 1.45 -4.26 -8.39
CA ALA A 57 0.70 -3.29 -7.60
C ALA A 57 -0.09 -2.31 -8.48
N SER A 58 0.43 -1.95 -9.65
CA SER A 58 -0.27 -1.14 -10.65
C SER A 58 -1.53 -1.85 -11.17
N GLU A 59 -1.41 -3.13 -11.54
CA GLU A 59 -2.57 -3.94 -11.94
C GLU A 59 -3.60 -4.05 -10.80
N LYS A 60 -3.13 -4.32 -9.57
CA LYS A 60 -3.99 -4.40 -8.39
C LYS A 60 -4.71 -3.08 -8.12
N SER A 61 -4.04 -1.94 -8.23
CA SER A 61 -4.65 -0.61 -8.07
C SER A 61 -5.74 -0.32 -9.11
N LEU A 62 -5.51 -0.69 -10.38
CA LEU A 62 -6.53 -0.58 -11.42
C LEU A 62 -7.75 -1.47 -11.12
N ASN A 63 -7.53 -2.69 -10.65
CA ASN A 63 -8.60 -3.58 -10.22
C ASN A 63 -9.38 -3.02 -9.02
N LEU A 64 -8.70 -2.42 -8.05
CA LEU A 64 -9.34 -1.74 -6.92
C LEU A 64 -10.09 -0.47 -7.35
N SER A 65 -9.60 0.27 -8.33
CA SER A 65 -10.32 1.41 -8.91
C SER A 65 -11.64 0.96 -9.54
N LEU A 66 -11.62 -0.14 -10.29
CA LEU A 66 -12.84 -0.75 -10.85
C LEU A 66 -13.79 -1.22 -9.75
N PHE A 67 -13.27 -1.88 -8.71
CA PHE A 67 -14.06 -2.33 -7.57
C PHE A 67 -14.69 -1.14 -6.84
N THR A 68 -13.96 -0.05 -6.64
CA THR A 68 -14.43 1.20 -6.02
C THR A 68 -15.62 1.79 -6.78
N MET A 69 -15.58 1.79 -8.12
CA MET A 69 -16.71 2.21 -8.95
C MET A 69 -17.94 1.30 -8.77
N GLN A 70 -17.74 -0.01 -8.55
CA GLN A 70 -18.85 -0.92 -8.25
C GLN A 70 -19.45 -0.65 -6.88
N VAL A 71 -18.62 -0.36 -5.87
CA VAL A 71 -19.07 0.04 -4.53
C VAL A 71 -19.85 1.35 -4.59
N ALA A 72 -19.39 2.34 -5.35
CA ALA A 72 -20.12 3.61 -5.55
C ALA A 72 -21.51 3.41 -6.17
N ASN A 73 -21.66 2.47 -7.12
CA ASN A 73 -22.98 2.13 -7.65
C ASN A 73 -23.90 1.54 -6.57
N ARG A 74 -23.36 0.70 -5.67
CA ARG A 74 -24.11 0.14 -4.55
C ARG A 74 -24.46 1.18 -3.49
N GLU A 75 -23.58 2.15 -3.25
CA GLU A 75 -23.87 3.32 -2.42
C GLU A 75 -25.10 4.07 -2.96
N GLY A 76 -25.13 4.39 -4.25
CA GLY A 76 -26.26 5.08 -4.86
C GLY A 76 -27.57 4.29 -4.77
N ASP A 77 -27.52 2.97 -4.98
CA ASP A 77 -28.67 2.09 -4.77
C ASP A 77 -29.15 2.14 -3.31
N PHE A 78 -28.22 2.12 -2.35
CA PHE A 78 -28.52 2.19 -0.93
C PHE A 78 -29.14 3.55 -0.52
N GLU A 79 -28.55 4.67 -0.95
CA GLU A 79 -29.08 6.01 -0.67
C GLU A 79 -30.48 6.23 -1.24
N ALA A 80 -30.74 5.71 -2.44
CA ALA A 80 -32.08 5.77 -3.06
C ALA A 80 -33.12 5.03 -2.23
N LEU A 81 -32.75 3.89 -1.63
CA LEU A 81 -33.65 3.10 -0.77
C LEU A 81 -33.88 3.76 0.58
N VAL A 82 -32.84 4.34 1.18
CA VAL A 82 -32.97 5.11 2.43
C VAL A 82 -33.89 6.31 2.23
N SER A 83 -33.89 6.91 1.04
CA SER A 83 -34.73 8.06 0.69
C SER A 83 -36.17 7.70 0.32
N ALA A 84 -36.45 6.44 -0.03
CA ALA A 84 -37.78 5.98 -0.38
C ALA A 84 -38.62 5.74 0.89
N SER A 85 -39.72 6.48 1.05
CA SER A 85 -40.57 6.47 2.25
C SER A 85 -41.47 5.23 2.42
N ASP A 86 -41.25 4.16 1.65
CA ASP A 86 -42.12 2.99 1.64
C ASP A 86 -41.66 1.89 2.62
N VAL A 87 -42.49 1.66 3.63
CA VAL A 87 -42.26 0.75 4.76
C VAL A 87 -42.29 -0.74 4.35
N ASP A 88 -42.83 -1.07 3.18
CA ASP A 88 -42.90 -2.46 2.68
C ASP A 88 -41.58 -2.97 2.06
N LEU A 89 -40.54 -2.12 1.96
CA LEU A 89 -39.24 -2.47 1.36
C LEU A 89 -38.20 -2.97 2.37
N PHE A 90 -38.57 -3.15 3.63
CA PHE A 90 -37.62 -3.41 4.73
C PHE A 90 -36.69 -4.62 4.51
N SER A 91 -37.12 -5.70 3.83
CA SER A 91 -36.22 -6.85 3.59
C SER A 91 -35.24 -6.63 2.42
N ASP A 92 -35.64 -5.89 1.38
CA ASP A 92 -34.77 -5.57 0.23
C ASP A 92 -33.78 -4.44 0.62
N THR A 93 -34.22 -3.48 1.44
CA THR A 93 -33.37 -2.40 1.99
C THR A 93 -32.30 -2.94 2.94
N ALA A 94 -32.64 -3.88 3.83
CA ALA A 94 -31.67 -4.49 4.74
C ALA A 94 -30.59 -5.31 4.01
N GLY A 95 -30.99 -6.06 2.96
CA GLY A 95 -30.06 -6.85 2.15
C GLY A 95 -29.06 -5.97 1.38
N LYS A 96 -29.55 -4.91 0.73
CA LYS A 96 -28.70 -3.98 -0.04
C LYS A 96 -27.81 -3.12 0.84
N GLY A 97 -28.29 -2.69 2.01
CA GLY A 97 -27.45 -2.00 2.98
C GLY A 97 -26.31 -2.88 3.51
N LEU A 98 -26.59 -4.16 3.76
CA LEU A 98 -25.56 -5.12 4.17
C LEU A 98 -24.58 -5.45 3.04
N GLU A 99 -25.04 -5.56 1.80
CA GLU A 99 -24.16 -5.71 0.63
C GLU A 99 -23.21 -4.52 0.52
N PHE A 100 -23.73 -3.29 0.62
CA PHE A 100 -22.91 -2.08 0.60
C PHE A 100 -21.89 -2.05 1.75
N ASP A 101 -22.32 -2.28 3.00
CA ASP A 101 -21.42 -2.30 4.17
C ASP A 101 -20.29 -3.33 4.02
N LEU A 102 -20.61 -4.54 3.59
CA LEU A 102 -19.62 -5.59 3.36
C LEU A 102 -18.63 -5.21 2.25
N LEU A 103 -19.11 -4.71 1.11
CA LEU A 103 -18.25 -4.33 -0.01
C LEU A 103 -17.35 -3.15 0.34
N SER A 104 -17.86 -2.16 1.07
CA SER A 104 -17.06 -1.04 1.58
C SER A 104 -15.98 -1.51 2.55
N GLY A 105 -16.29 -2.43 3.46
CA GLY A 105 -15.31 -3.01 4.38
C GLY A 105 -14.24 -3.84 3.68
N ILE A 106 -14.62 -4.63 2.66
CA ILE A 106 -13.67 -5.35 1.81
C ILE A 106 -12.75 -4.36 1.07
N LEU A 107 -13.31 -3.30 0.49
CA LEU A 107 -12.53 -2.29 -0.21
C LEU A 107 -11.52 -1.62 0.74
N GLU A 108 -11.95 -1.17 1.92
CA GLU A 108 -11.08 -0.55 2.92
C GLU A 108 -9.90 -1.46 3.30
N PHE A 109 -10.18 -2.75 3.51
CA PHE A 109 -9.15 -3.74 3.79
C PHE A 109 -8.16 -3.89 2.63
N LEU A 110 -8.65 -4.05 1.40
CA LEU A 110 -7.80 -4.28 0.23
C LEU A 110 -6.94 -3.07 -0.12
N VAL A 111 -7.46 -1.85 0.07
CA VAL A 111 -6.70 -0.61 -0.13
C VAL A 111 -5.62 -0.47 0.93
N SER A 112 -5.94 -0.76 2.20
CA SER A 112 -4.96 -0.74 3.30
C SER A 112 -3.85 -1.79 3.11
N GLU A 113 -4.19 -2.98 2.63
CA GLU A 113 -3.21 -4.01 2.30
C GLU A 113 -2.28 -3.56 1.15
N LEU A 114 -2.84 -2.91 0.12
CA LEU A 114 -2.05 -2.38 -0.98
C LEU A 114 -1.15 -1.23 -0.51
N ASP A 115 -1.64 -0.31 0.31
CA ASP A 115 -0.84 0.78 0.89
C ASP A 115 0.35 0.23 1.71
N GLN A 116 0.10 -0.77 2.56
CA GLN A 116 1.17 -1.45 3.29
C GLN A 116 2.19 -2.11 2.33
N PHE A 117 1.73 -2.74 1.26
CA PHE A 117 2.61 -3.32 0.24
C PHE A 117 3.49 -2.25 -0.42
N LEU A 118 2.92 -1.08 -0.78
CA LEU A 118 3.69 0.04 -1.33
C LEU A 118 4.71 0.60 -0.33
N GLY A 119 4.38 0.61 0.96
CA GLY A 119 5.32 0.96 2.02
C GLY A 119 6.54 0.03 2.08
N ASN A 120 6.33 -1.27 1.90
CA ASN A 120 7.44 -2.23 1.80
C ASN A 120 8.26 -2.02 0.52
N LEU A 121 7.60 -1.72 -0.59
CA LEU A 121 8.27 -1.47 -1.88
C LEU A 121 9.13 -0.19 -1.84
N GLN A 122 8.69 0.83 -1.10
CA GLN A 122 9.51 2.01 -0.82
C GLN A 122 10.79 1.64 -0.06
N ALA A 123 10.68 0.78 0.95
CA ALA A 123 11.84 0.32 1.72
C ALA A 123 12.85 -0.44 0.85
N ASP A 124 12.37 -1.32 -0.04
CA ASP A 124 13.21 -2.05 -1.00
C ASP A 124 13.91 -1.07 -1.97
N ILE A 125 13.21 -0.03 -2.45
CA ILE A 125 13.79 1.03 -3.30
C ILE A 125 14.84 1.84 -2.54
N ASP A 126 14.58 2.20 -1.28
CA ASP A 126 15.51 2.96 -0.44
C ASP A 126 16.79 2.16 -0.17
N GLU A 127 16.66 0.84 0.04
CA GLU A 127 17.80 -0.07 0.19
C GLU A 127 18.67 -0.10 -1.07
N VAL A 128 18.06 -0.34 -2.24
CA VAL A 128 18.78 -0.36 -3.53
C VAL A 128 19.42 0.99 -3.84
N SER A 129 18.75 2.09 -3.51
CA SER A 129 19.29 3.43 -3.62
C SER A 129 20.56 3.57 -2.79
N GLY A 130 20.53 3.16 -1.51
CA GLY A 130 21.69 3.20 -0.62
C GLY A 130 22.87 2.36 -1.14
N ILE A 131 22.59 1.17 -1.66
CA ILE A 131 23.60 0.32 -2.29
C ILE A 131 24.22 1.05 -3.49
N LEU A 132 23.40 1.54 -4.42
CA LEU A 132 23.88 2.26 -5.60
C LEU A 132 24.75 3.46 -5.22
N TYR A 133 24.31 4.32 -4.29
CA TYR A 133 25.10 5.48 -3.83
C TYR A 133 26.51 5.06 -3.37
N SER A 134 26.62 3.96 -2.61
CA SER A 134 27.94 3.45 -2.19
C SER A 134 28.83 3.00 -3.36
N TYR A 135 28.22 2.42 -4.41
CA TYR A 135 28.92 2.06 -5.65
C TYR A 135 29.33 3.30 -6.48
N LYS A 136 28.58 4.41 -6.39
CA LYS A 136 28.88 5.65 -7.10
C LYS A 136 30.20 6.23 -6.63
N ASP A 137 30.36 6.26 -5.31
CA ASP A 137 31.55 6.77 -4.64
C ASP A 137 32.78 5.89 -4.92
N ALA A 138 32.56 4.60 -5.19
CA ALA A 138 33.59 3.67 -5.64
C ALA A 138 33.86 3.72 -7.16
N GLY A 139 33.17 4.59 -7.92
CA GLY A 139 33.33 4.76 -9.36
C GLY A 139 32.66 3.69 -10.23
N GLY A 140 31.73 2.90 -9.67
CA GLY A 140 31.18 1.68 -10.28
C GLY A 140 29.69 1.71 -10.66
N ILE A 141 28.98 2.84 -10.55
CA ILE A 141 27.55 2.87 -10.97
C ILE A 141 27.42 2.76 -12.50
N SER A 142 26.49 1.89 -12.92
CA SER A 142 25.93 1.91 -14.27
C SER A 142 24.83 2.97 -14.38
N PHE A 143 24.96 3.90 -15.33
CA PHE A 143 23.92 4.88 -15.67
C PHE A 143 22.53 4.24 -15.87
N VAL A 144 22.49 3.03 -16.43
CA VAL A 144 21.25 2.27 -16.68
C VAL A 144 20.54 1.89 -15.38
N LEU A 145 21.27 1.58 -14.30
CA LEU A 145 20.66 1.24 -13.01
C LEU A 145 20.13 2.49 -12.30
N GLU A 146 20.80 3.63 -12.46
CA GLU A 146 20.36 4.92 -11.92
C GLU A 146 19.06 5.39 -12.60
N GLU A 147 18.97 5.26 -13.94
CA GLU A 147 17.75 5.55 -14.70
C GLU A 147 16.58 4.64 -14.27
N LYS A 148 16.79 3.32 -14.22
CA LYS A 148 15.76 2.38 -13.76
C LYS A 148 15.29 2.66 -12.33
N LEU A 149 16.20 3.02 -11.43
CA LEU A 149 15.84 3.38 -10.06
C LEU A 149 14.98 4.65 -10.02
N GLN A 150 15.30 5.63 -10.86
CA GLN A 150 14.50 6.85 -10.97
C GLN A 150 13.10 6.56 -11.52
N ASP A 151 12.99 5.69 -12.53
CA ASP A 151 11.70 5.26 -13.09
C ASP A 151 10.86 4.50 -12.05
N CYS A 152 11.48 3.63 -11.24
CA CYS A 152 10.81 2.93 -10.15
C CYS A 152 10.27 3.91 -9.10
N ASN A 153 11.07 4.89 -8.68
CA ASN A 153 10.64 5.94 -7.74
C ASN A 153 9.45 6.75 -8.28
N ALA A 154 9.53 7.19 -9.54
CA ALA A 154 8.44 7.95 -10.16
C ALA A 154 7.15 7.12 -10.26
N SER A 155 7.27 5.84 -10.63
CA SER A 155 6.14 4.91 -10.74
C SER A 155 5.53 4.61 -9.37
N LEU A 156 6.35 4.43 -8.33
CA LEU A 156 5.88 4.23 -6.97
C LEU A 156 5.10 5.45 -6.47
N GLN A 157 5.63 6.66 -6.66
CA GLN A 157 4.95 7.89 -6.24
C GLN A 157 3.59 8.03 -6.93
N GLN A 158 3.54 7.83 -8.25
CA GLN A 158 2.28 7.88 -8.99
C GLN A 158 1.27 6.85 -8.46
N LEU A 159 1.73 5.65 -8.12
CA LEU A 159 0.88 4.59 -7.61
C LEU A 159 0.38 4.88 -6.18
N GLN A 160 1.21 5.47 -5.33
CA GLN A 160 0.83 5.94 -3.99
C GLN A 160 -0.25 7.04 -4.07
N ASP A 161 -0.12 7.97 -5.00
CA ASP A 161 -1.13 9.02 -5.23
C ASP A 161 -2.47 8.38 -5.65
N GLN A 162 -2.44 7.41 -6.57
CA GLN A 162 -3.64 6.67 -6.99
C GLN A 162 -4.29 5.89 -5.85
N VAL A 163 -3.50 5.18 -5.03
CA VAL A 163 -4.01 4.44 -3.88
C VAL A 163 -4.59 5.38 -2.83
N SER A 164 -4.01 6.57 -2.65
CA SER A 164 -4.54 7.60 -1.76
C SER A 164 -5.92 8.11 -2.23
N ASP A 165 -6.11 8.29 -3.54
CA ASP A 165 -7.42 8.66 -4.10
C ASP A 165 -8.48 7.58 -3.84
N ILE A 166 -8.11 6.30 -4.04
CA ILE A 166 -9.01 5.17 -3.75
C ILE A 166 -9.34 5.13 -2.24
N TYR A 167 -8.35 5.35 -1.39
CA TYR A 167 -8.53 5.39 0.06
C TYR A 167 -9.49 6.52 0.49
N ALA A 168 -9.37 7.70 -0.12
CA ALA A 168 -10.29 8.80 0.12
C ALA A 168 -11.73 8.41 -0.26
N GLN A 169 -11.95 7.77 -1.41
CA GLN A 169 -13.27 7.27 -1.81
C GLN A 169 -13.80 6.20 -0.86
N SER A 170 -12.96 5.26 -0.44
CA SER A 170 -13.31 4.23 0.55
C SER A 170 -13.77 4.85 1.88
N SER A 171 -13.09 5.90 2.33
CA SER A 171 -13.43 6.65 3.54
C SER A 171 -14.77 7.39 3.43
N GLU A 172 -15.11 7.90 2.25
CA GLU A 172 -16.43 8.50 1.99
C GLU A 172 -17.54 7.45 2.16
N PHE A 173 -17.39 6.24 1.62
CA PHE A 173 -18.38 5.18 1.79
C PHE A 173 -18.62 4.82 3.27
N ARG A 174 -17.55 4.73 4.06
CA ARG A 174 -17.65 4.53 5.53
C ARG A 174 -18.41 5.66 6.21
N ARG A 175 -18.23 6.90 5.75
CA ARG A 175 -18.98 8.06 6.25
C ARG A 175 -20.46 7.96 5.90
N THR A 176 -20.81 7.56 4.68
CA THR A 176 -22.19 7.34 4.25
C THR A 176 -22.89 6.27 5.10
N LEU A 177 -22.22 5.15 5.38
CA LEU A 177 -22.74 4.11 6.27
C LEU A 177 -22.98 4.61 7.71
N SER A 178 -22.08 5.47 8.20
CA SER A 178 -22.15 6.04 9.55
C SER A 178 -23.25 7.09 9.69
N SER A 179 -23.52 7.87 8.64
CA SER A 179 -24.55 8.93 8.66
C SER A 179 -25.97 8.36 8.75
N VAL A 180 -26.20 7.16 8.18
CA VAL A 180 -27.48 6.45 8.25
C VAL A 180 -27.71 5.80 9.61
N HIS A 181 -26.65 5.42 10.34
CA HIS A 181 -26.76 4.75 11.64
C HIS A 181 -27.01 5.68 12.83
N GLY A 182 -26.94 7.00 12.65
CA GLY A 182 -27.38 7.99 13.64
C GLY A 182 -26.90 7.73 15.07
N GLU A 183 -25.64 8.03 15.40
CA GLU A 183 -25.41 8.49 16.77
C GLU A 183 -26.14 9.83 16.94
N PRO A 184 -26.98 10.01 17.97
CA PRO A 184 -27.48 11.33 18.31
C PRO A 184 -26.27 12.16 18.75
N SER A 185 -25.75 12.97 17.85
CA SER A 185 -24.73 13.97 18.17
C SER A 185 -25.28 14.87 19.28
N GLY A 186 -24.81 14.60 20.50
CA GLY A 186 -25.05 15.46 21.64
C GLY A 186 -24.38 16.81 21.39
N GLY A 187 -25.16 17.84 21.07
CA GLY A 187 -24.56 19.12 20.68
C GLY A 187 -25.49 20.28 20.37
N ASN A 188 -26.52 20.49 21.19
CA ASN A 188 -27.11 21.78 21.61
C ASN A 188 -27.37 22.91 20.59
N GLY A 189 -28.66 23.27 20.39
CA GLY A 189 -29.04 24.65 20.01
C GLY A 189 -30.28 24.79 19.12
N GLY A 190 -31.48 24.57 19.66
CA GLY A 190 -32.72 24.81 18.92
C GLY A 190 -33.98 24.52 19.72
N MET A 191 -34.30 25.44 20.61
CA MET A 191 -35.46 25.44 21.50
C MET A 191 -36.79 25.20 20.77
N TYR A 192 -37.41 24.04 20.97
CA TYR A 192 -38.87 23.93 20.98
C TYR A 192 -39.32 23.65 22.40
N SER A 193 -39.99 24.65 22.97
CA SER A 193 -40.62 24.62 24.28
C SER A 193 -41.74 23.59 24.26
N LEU A 194 -41.55 22.46 24.96
CA LEU A 194 -42.68 21.62 25.38
C LEU A 194 -43.13 22.13 26.74
N GLU A 195 -44.09 23.03 26.65
CA GLU A 195 -44.81 23.60 27.76
C GLU A 195 -45.52 22.47 28.52
N ASN A 196 -45.02 22.24 29.74
CA ASN A 196 -45.77 21.91 30.95
C ASN A 196 -46.80 20.77 30.88
N ASP A 197 -46.43 19.61 31.42
CA ASP A 197 -47.34 18.86 32.29
C ASP A 197 -46.56 18.18 33.42
N GLN A 198 -46.82 18.65 34.65
CA GLN A 198 -46.23 18.16 35.89
C GLN A 198 -46.55 16.67 36.15
N PRO A 199 -45.64 15.92 36.81
CA PRO A 199 -45.89 14.54 37.18
C PRO A 199 -46.82 14.46 38.40
N ALA A 200 -48.05 13.99 38.18
CA ALA A 200 -48.90 13.54 39.27
C ALA A 200 -48.39 12.19 39.79
N ASN A 201 -47.52 12.27 40.81
CA ASN A 201 -47.25 11.20 41.77
C ASN A 201 -48.56 10.52 42.19
N LYS A 202 -48.70 9.24 41.87
CA LYS A 202 -49.66 8.34 42.51
C LYS A 202 -48.93 7.08 42.94
N ASN A 203 -48.53 7.06 44.21
CA ASN A 203 -48.34 5.84 44.99
C ASN A 203 -49.49 4.86 44.70
N SER A 204 -49.23 3.79 43.94
CA SER A 204 -50.05 2.58 44.03
C SER A 204 -49.45 1.69 45.12
N MET A 205 -50.13 1.70 46.27
CA MET A 205 -49.89 0.79 47.38
C MET A 205 -50.21 -0.63 46.90
N ILE A 206 -49.19 -1.49 46.77
CA ILE A 206 -49.38 -2.90 46.44
C ILE A 206 -49.72 -3.63 47.74
N ASP A 207 -51.01 -3.84 47.99
CA ASP A 207 -51.46 -4.70 49.09
C ASP A 207 -51.32 -6.17 48.68
N MET A 208 -50.24 -6.80 49.13
CA MET A 208 -50.04 -8.25 49.09
C MET A 208 -50.87 -8.89 50.21
N LYS A 209 -51.95 -9.60 49.86
CA LYS A 209 -52.55 -10.59 50.77
C LYS A 209 -52.02 -11.97 50.42
N THR A 210 -51.12 -12.47 51.27
CA THR A 210 -50.72 -13.87 51.28
C THR A 210 -51.87 -14.70 51.84
N ALA A 211 -52.42 -15.60 51.03
CA ALA A 211 -53.30 -16.65 51.52
C ALA A 211 -52.41 -17.73 52.14
N GLU A 212 -52.45 -17.83 53.46
CA GLU A 212 -52.00 -19.04 54.15
C GLU A 212 -53.14 -20.04 54.25
N HIS A 213 -52.72 -21.30 54.39
CA HIS A 213 -53.42 -22.54 54.09
C HIS A 213 -54.50 -22.94 55.09
#